data_AF-A0A8H6Z7V8-F1
#
_entry.id   AF-A0A8H6Z7V8-F1
#
_cell.length_a   1.000
_cell.length_b   1.000
_cell.length_c   1.000
_cell.angle_alpha   90.00
_cell.angle_beta   90.00
_cell.angle_gamma   90.00
#
_symmetry.space_group_name_H-M   'P 1'
#
loop_
_entity.id
_entity.type
_entity.pdbx_description
1 polymer ?
#
loop_
_entity_poly.entity_id
_entity_poly.type
_entity_poly.pdbx_seq_one_letter_code
_entity_poly.pdbx_strand_id
1 'polypeptide(L)'
;MSSGSPARSTESSLFGSPRPAPLPPRFGSTPSSDSSIEGFVVPTIPPRHDPLYLVPGPGGRELPRVSSNPLAVDHERVRRLMKYHIDVVPKCANCAEMGIACEFTESGIPCPPCALLAVPDCEYVDPEFFLVNLARHRDFFLCTERDALCSAVRDNQLAPSVFDREYERANFWFYCGAQGAIDRFKVNCEATGNLALRGYQLLASSSTDTGLLSRFLSLGAESQIHPTALGVVADRLRTLFCAAAGAD
;
A
#
# COMPACT_ATOMS: atom_id res chain seq x y z
N MET A 1 41.03 -51.67 7.60
CA MET A 1 40.56 -51.26 8.94
C MET A 1 39.31 -50.44 8.73
N SER A 2 38.16 -51.05 9.03
CA SER A 2 36.83 -50.51 8.85
C SER A 2 36.46 -49.64 10.05
N SER A 3 35.82 -48.51 9.80
CA SER A 3 35.15 -47.72 10.84
C SER A 3 33.85 -47.20 10.24
N GLY A 4 32.77 -47.93 10.55
CA GLY A 4 31.41 -47.58 10.19
C GLY A 4 30.88 -46.44 11.05
N SER A 5 30.04 -45.61 10.43
CA SER A 5 29.26 -44.59 11.12
C SER A 5 27.83 -45.10 11.32
N PRO A 6 27.21 -44.87 12.50
CA PRO A 6 25.89 -45.37 12.79
C PRO A 6 24.79 -44.46 12.23
N ALA A 7 23.71 -45.12 11.83
CA ALA A 7 22.43 -44.50 11.54
C ALA A 7 21.86 -43.80 12.78
N ARG A 8 21.31 -42.59 12.59
CA ARG A 8 20.50 -41.91 13.60
C ARG A 8 19.15 -41.55 12.99
N SER A 9 18.17 -42.39 13.29
CA SER A 9 16.75 -42.11 13.13
C SER A 9 16.31 -41.16 14.24
N THR A 10 15.62 -40.08 13.89
CA THR A 10 14.73 -39.37 14.81
C THR A 10 13.51 -38.91 14.04
N GLU A 11 12.41 -39.58 14.33
CA GLU A 11 11.05 -39.13 14.10
C GLU A 11 10.82 -37.83 14.88
N SER A 12 10.19 -36.85 14.23
CA SER A 12 9.42 -35.79 14.87
C SER A 12 8.44 -35.22 13.85
N SER A 13 7.42 -36.03 13.59
CA SER A 13 6.13 -35.59 13.08
C SER A 13 5.49 -34.71 14.15
N LEU A 14 5.17 -33.45 13.83
CA LEU A 14 4.08 -32.62 14.41
C LEU A 14 4.22 -31.18 13.87
N PHE A 15 4.04 -31.00 12.56
CA PHE A 15 3.60 -29.72 12.01
C PHE A 15 2.27 -29.97 11.32
N GLY A 16 1.20 -29.57 12.02
CA GLY A 16 -0.14 -29.54 11.44
C GLY A 16 -0.13 -28.61 10.24
N SER A 17 -0.61 -29.12 9.10
CA SER A 17 -0.80 -28.34 7.88
C SER A 17 -1.59 -27.07 8.19
N PRO A 18 -1.12 -25.88 7.78
CA PRO A 18 -1.94 -24.68 7.84
C PRO A 18 -3.19 -24.91 6.98
N ARG A 19 -4.37 -24.57 7.52
CA ARG A 19 -5.62 -24.54 6.77
C ARG A 19 -5.39 -23.77 5.46
N PRO A 20 -5.80 -24.30 4.30
CA PRO A 20 -5.73 -23.54 3.07
C PRO A 20 -6.56 -22.28 3.22
N ALA A 21 -5.98 -21.14 2.80
CA ALA A 21 -6.71 -19.89 2.68
C ALA A 21 -7.95 -20.11 1.78
N PRO A 22 -9.10 -19.49 2.10
CA PRO A 22 -10.27 -19.58 1.22
C PRO A 22 -9.89 -19.08 -0.17
N LEU A 23 -10.17 -19.90 -1.19
CA LEU A 23 -9.98 -19.52 -2.58
C LEU A 23 -10.78 -18.24 -2.88
N PRO A 24 -10.26 -17.33 -3.72
CA PRO A 24 -11.02 -16.17 -4.17
C PRO A 24 -12.31 -16.64 -4.86
N PRO A 25 -13.46 -15.97 -4.62
CA PRO A 25 -14.70 -16.33 -5.29
C PRO A 25 -14.50 -16.20 -6.79
N ARG A 26 -14.72 -17.31 -7.51
CA ARG A 26 -14.79 -17.31 -8.98
C ARG A 26 -15.89 -16.34 -9.39
N PHE A 27 -15.54 -15.38 -10.24
CA PHE A 27 -16.49 -14.54 -10.95
C PHE A 27 -17.43 -15.44 -11.77
N GLY A 28 -18.62 -15.65 -11.23
CA GLY A 28 -19.70 -16.41 -11.86
C GLY A 28 -21.01 -15.70 -11.54
N SER A 29 -21.59 -15.14 -12.60
CA SER A 29 -23.01 -14.83 -12.80
C SER A 29 -23.73 -14.11 -11.66
N THR A 30 -24.08 -12.85 -11.92
CA THR A 30 -25.19 -12.13 -11.29
C THR A 30 -26.34 -13.07 -10.88
N PRO A 31 -26.68 -13.18 -9.58
CA PRO A 31 -27.95 -13.77 -9.20
C PRO A 31 -29.04 -12.75 -9.48
N SER A 32 -30.00 -13.17 -10.29
CA SER A 32 -31.27 -12.51 -10.52
C SER A 32 -31.90 -12.10 -9.19
N SER A 33 -32.20 -10.82 -9.11
CA SER A 33 -33.10 -10.20 -8.14
C SER A 33 -34.49 -10.80 -8.30
N ASP A 34 -34.83 -11.77 -7.45
CA ASP A 34 -36.19 -12.04 -7.01
C ASP A 34 -36.17 -12.99 -5.80
N SER A 35 -36.20 -12.42 -4.60
CA SER A 35 -36.69 -13.10 -3.39
C SER A 35 -37.24 -12.06 -2.44
N SER A 36 -38.45 -11.62 -2.73
CA SER A 36 -39.31 -10.93 -1.76
C SER A 36 -39.70 -11.92 -0.67
N ILE A 37 -38.97 -11.92 0.44
CA ILE A 37 -39.46 -12.46 1.71
C ILE A 37 -40.56 -11.49 2.17
N GLU A 38 -41.82 -11.94 2.18
CA GLU A 38 -42.96 -11.18 2.68
C GLU A 38 -42.64 -10.61 4.07
N GLY A 39 -42.61 -9.28 4.17
CA GLY A 39 -42.49 -8.55 5.45
C GLY A 39 -41.10 -8.02 5.80
N PHE A 40 -40.04 -8.27 5.03
CA PHE A 40 -38.70 -7.76 5.33
C PHE A 40 -38.28 -6.64 4.37
N VAL A 41 -38.37 -5.39 4.83
CA VAL A 41 -37.80 -4.24 4.12
C VAL A 41 -36.33 -4.14 4.52
N VAL A 42 -35.43 -4.54 3.62
CA VAL A 42 -34.00 -4.24 3.77
C VAL A 42 -33.85 -2.71 3.81
N PRO A 43 -33.21 -2.14 4.83
CA PRO A 43 -32.95 -0.71 4.94
C PRO A 43 -32.29 -0.16 3.67
N THR A 44 -32.69 1.05 3.27
CA THR A 44 -32.22 1.68 2.04
C THR A 44 -30.72 1.95 2.15
N ILE A 45 -29.95 1.38 1.23
CA ILE A 45 -28.49 1.48 1.18
C ILE A 45 -28.09 2.96 1.07
N PRO A 46 -27.18 3.49 1.90
CA PRO A 46 -26.58 4.79 1.63
C PRO A 46 -25.95 4.73 0.23
N PRO A 47 -26.21 5.72 -0.64
CA PRO A 47 -25.87 5.62 -2.05
C PRO A 47 -24.41 5.20 -2.24
N ARG A 48 -24.15 4.34 -3.23
CA ARG A 48 -22.80 3.90 -3.68
C ARG A 48 -21.82 5.05 -3.91
N HIS A 49 -22.32 6.28 -3.92
CA HIS A 49 -21.66 7.50 -4.33
C HIS A 49 -21.54 8.51 -3.20
N ASP A 50 -21.46 8.12 -1.93
CA ASP A 50 -20.82 9.03 -0.96
C ASP A 50 -19.32 8.89 -1.24
N PRO A 51 -18.71 9.68 -2.15
CA PRO A 51 -17.32 9.52 -2.48
C PRO A 51 -16.55 9.81 -1.20
N LEU A 52 -15.36 9.24 -1.05
CA LEU A 52 -14.38 9.90 -0.20
C LEU A 52 -14.14 11.26 -0.89
N TYR A 53 -14.93 12.28 -0.52
CA TYR A 53 -14.89 13.58 -1.18
C TYR A 53 -13.49 14.12 -0.96
N LEU A 54 -12.72 14.13 -2.05
CA LEU A 54 -11.55 14.95 -2.20
C LEU A 54 -12.02 16.39 -2.04
N VAL A 55 -11.92 16.95 -0.83
CA VAL A 55 -11.93 18.40 -0.70
C VAL A 55 -10.47 18.79 -0.92
N PRO A 56 -10.10 19.30 -2.10
CA PRO A 56 -8.73 19.68 -2.34
C PRO A 56 -8.43 20.85 -1.39
N GLY A 57 -7.42 20.69 -0.55
CA GLY A 57 -6.75 21.85 0.02
C GLY A 57 -6.21 22.73 -1.10
N PRO A 58 -5.91 24.01 -0.84
CA PRO A 58 -5.51 25.00 -1.86
C PRO A 58 -4.28 24.64 -2.72
N GLY A 59 -3.63 23.48 -2.50
CA GLY A 59 -2.51 22.95 -3.29
C GLY A 59 -2.73 21.57 -3.94
N GLY A 60 -3.93 20.99 -3.93
CA GLY A 60 -4.27 19.77 -4.70
C GLY A 60 -3.56 18.46 -4.30
N ARG A 61 -2.80 18.44 -3.20
CA ARG A 61 -2.05 17.26 -2.70
C ARG A 61 -2.52 16.73 -1.35
N GLU A 62 -3.56 17.32 -0.76
CA GLU A 62 -4.02 16.95 0.56
C GLU A 62 -5.03 15.81 0.50
N LEU A 63 -4.65 14.66 1.07
CA LEU A 63 -5.59 13.55 1.28
C LEU A 63 -6.70 13.96 2.27
N PRO A 64 -7.96 13.57 2.00
CA PRO A 64 -9.11 14.01 2.76
C PRO A 64 -9.08 13.51 4.20
N ARG A 65 -9.77 14.24 5.09
CA ARG A 65 -10.12 13.73 6.42
C ARG A 65 -11.48 13.06 6.36
N VAL A 66 -11.53 11.79 6.73
CA VAL A 66 -12.69 10.90 6.57
C VAL A 66 -13.21 10.40 7.92
N SER A 67 -12.43 10.59 8.99
CA SER A 67 -12.87 10.37 10.37
C SER A 67 -12.16 11.34 11.33
N SER A 68 -12.87 11.70 12.42
CA SER A 68 -12.26 12.42 13.55
C SER A 68 -11.57 11.49 14.55
N ASN A 69 -11.84 10.18 14.47
CA ASN A 69 -11.36 9.15 15.39
C ASN A 69 -10.49 8.12 14.62
N PRO A 70 -9.26 8.48 14.20
CA PRO A 70 -8.41 7.55 13.49
C PRO A 70 -8.02 6.34 14.33
N LEU A 71 -7.92 5.17 13.69
CA LEU A 71 -7.14 4.07 14.26
C LEU A 71 -5.65 4.39 14.18
N ALA A 72 -4.86 3.87 15.11
CA ALA A 72 -3.41 4.01 15.10
C ALA A 72 -2.83 3.46 13.79
N VAL A 73 -1.78 4.12 13.26
CA VAL A 73 -1.17 3.76 11.97
C VAL A 73 -0.64 2.32 11.93
N ASP A 74 -0.29 1.75 13.08
CA ASP A 74 0.21 0.38 13.21
C ASP A 74 -0.90 -0.65 13.47
N HIS A 75 -2.15 -0.20 13.61
CA HIS A 75 -3.30 -1.06 13.83
C HIS A 75 -3.49 -2.06 12.67
N GLU A 76 -3.84 -3.30 12.99
CA GLU A 76 -3.95 -4.39 12.01
C GLU A 76 -4.90 -4.08 10.84
N ARG A 77 -6.07 -3.48 11.13
CA ARG A 77 -7.00 -3.02 10.07
C ARG A 77 -6.37 -1.99 9.13
N VAL A 78 -5.58 -1.06 9.67
CA VAL A 78 -4.90 -0.05 8.86
C VAL A 78 -3.89 -0.73 7.94
N ARG A 79 -3.07 -1.64 8.46
CA ARG A 79 -2.11 -2.41 7.64
C ARG A 79 -2.78 -3.20 6.51
N ARG A 80 -3.97 -3.76 6.75
CA ARG A 80 -4.72 -4.46 5.70
C ARG A 80 -5.21 -3.53 4.60
N LEU A 81 -5.75 -2.36 4.98
CA LEU A 81 -6.18 -1.34 4.01
C LEU A 81 -5.02 -0.85 3.16
N MET A 82 -3.85 -0.65 3.77
CA MET A 82 -2.65 -0.19 3.08
C MET A 82 -2.04 -1.23 2.13
N LYS A 83 -2.29 -2.52 2.37
CA LYS A 83 -1.87 -3.63 1.49
C LYS A 83 -2.95 -4.01 0.48
N TYR A 84 -4.10 -3.36 0.51
CA TYR A 84 -5.13 -3.62 -0.47
C TYR A 84 -4.74 -2.98 -1.80
N HIS A 85 -4.65 -3.82 -2.81
CA HIS A 85 -4.33 -3.42 -4.16
C HIS A 85 -5.31 -4.11 -5.10
N ILE A 86 -5.97 -3.33 -5.93
CA ILE A 86 -6.80 -3.87 -6.99
C ILE A 86 -5.84 -4.41 -8.05
N ASP A 87 -5.83 -5.73 -8.25
CA ASP A 87 -4.95 -6.52 -9.16
C ASP A 87 -4.99 -6.13 -10.66
N VAL A 88 -5.40 -4.91 -11.02
CA VAL A 88 -5.59 -4.51 -12.43
C VAL A 88 -4.27 -4.18 -13.12
N VAL A 89 -3.21 -3.81 -12.39
CA VAL A 89 -1.89 -3.56 -12.98
C VAL A 89 -0.79 -4.26 -12.18
N PRO A 90 -0.13 -5.31 -12.71
CA PRO A 90 0.94 -6.02 -12.00
C PRO A 90 2.22 -5.19 -11.86
N LYS A 91 2.31 -4.03 -12.53
CA LYS A 91 3.48 -3.15 -12.54
C LYS A 91 3.04 -1.70 -12.58
N CYS A 92 3.67 -0.84 -11.79
CA CYS A 92 3.53 0.61 -11.99
C CYS A 92 4.03 1.00 -13.40
N ALA A 93 3.54 2.12 -13.92
CA ALA A 93 3.86 2.62 -15.27
C ALA A 93 5.36 2.60 -15.60
N ASN A 94 6.21 3.08 -14.68
CA ASN A 94 7.67 3.11 -14.86
C ASN A 94 8.26 1.70 -15.01
N CYS A 95 7.86 0.76 -14.16
CA CYS A 95 8.33 -0.62 -14.25
C CYS A 95 7.79 -1.34 -15.49
N ALA A 96 6.59 -0.98 -15.96
CA ALA A 96 6.02 -1.50 -17.18
C ALA A 96 6.83 -1.03 -18.41
N GLU A 97 7.15 0.26 -18.48
CA GLU A 97 7.95 0.87 -19.55
C GLU A 97 9.37 0.31 -19.60
N MET A 98 10.03 0.18 -18.45
CA MET A 98 11.38 -0.37 -18.35
C MET A 98 11.45 -1.90 -18.50
N GLY A 99 10.31 -2.59 -18.55
CA GLY A 99 10.27 -4.05 -18.64
C GLY A 99 10.80 -4.79 -17.41
N ILE A 100 10.93 -4.11 -16.27
CA ILE A 100 11.50 -4.66 -15.03
C ILE A 100 10.44 -5.29 -14.11
N ALA A 101 10.88 -6.05 -13.11
CA ALA A 101 10.00 -6.57 -12.07
C ALA A 101 9.50 -5.42 -11.17
N CYS A 102 8.21 -5.42 -10.87
CA CYS A 102 7.58 -4.47 -9.95
C CYS A 102 7.00 -5.26 -8.79
N GLU A 103 7.34 -4.88 -7.56
CA GLU A 103 6.80 -5.51 -6.36
C GLU A 103 6.02 -4.47 -5.56
N PHE A 104 4.72 -4.69 -5.45
CA PHE A 104 3.87 -3.97 -4.53
C PHE A 104 4.02 -4.55 -3.13
N THR A 105 4.27 -3.69 -2.15
CA THR A 105 4.37 -4.09 -0.73
C THR A 105 3.24 -3.46 0.08
N GLU A 106 3.12 -2.14 -0.01
CA GLU A 106 2.16 -1.32 0.72
C GLU A 106 2.01 0.04 0.04
N SER A 107 0.83 0.65 0.07
CA SER A 107 0.66 2.03 -0.42
C SER A 107 1.50 3.03 0.38
N GLY A 108 1.90 4.11 -0.29
CA GLY A 108 2.83 5.11 0.23
C GLY A 108 4.29 4.66 0.25
N ILE A 109 4.59 3.43 -0.21
CA ILE A 109 5.95 2.95 -0.41
C ILE A 109 6.17 2.73 -1.91
N PRO A 110 7.13 3.41 -2.55
CA PRO A 110 7.43 3.18 -3.95
C PRO A 110 7.97 1.75 -4.14
N CYS A 111 7.72 1.15 -5.30
CA CYS A 111 8.32 -0.14 -5.61
C CYS A 111 9.86 -0.05 -5.62
N PRO A 112 10.61 -1.15 -5.36
CA PRO A 112 12.06 -1.08 -5.21
C PRO A 112 12.79 -0.41 -6.38
N PRO A 113 12.42 -0.63 -7.65
CA PRO A 113 13.06 0.10 -8.76
C PRO A 113 12.77 1.60 -8.75
N CYS A 114 11.52 2.02 -8.53
CA CYS A 114 11.19 3.44 -8.45
C CYS A 114 11.87 4.12 -7.25
N ALA A 115 11.99 3.41 -6.12
CA ALA A 115 12.74 3.88 -4.96
C ALA A 115 14.23 4.08 -5.29
N LEU A 116 14.83 3.12 -6.00
CA LEU A 116 16.23 3.14 -6.44
C LEU A 116 16.53 4.19 -7.51
N LEU A 117 15.53 4.60 -8.28
CA LEU A 117 15.66 5.68 -9.25
C LEU A 117 15.19 7.04 -8.68
N ALA A 118 14.72 7.04 -7.43
CA ALA A 118 14.08 8.18 -6.77
C ALA A 118 12.93 8.81 -7.58
N VAL A 119 12.22 8.01 -8.37
CA VAL A 119 11.13 8.50 -9.23
C VAL A 119 9.92 8.85 -8.37
N PRO A 120 9.45 10.12 -8.39
CA PRO A 120 8.34 10.56 -7.56
C PRO A 120 6.99 10.02 -8.06
N ASP A 121 6.90 9.65 -9.33
CA ASP A 121 5.66 9.28 -10.01
C ASP A 121 5.38 7.77 -9.97
N CYS A 122 5.80 7.10 -8.89
CA CYS A 122 5.40 5.71 -8.68
C CYS A 122 3.92 5.68 -8.27
N GLU A 123 3.11 4.92 -9.01
CA GLU A 123 1.66 4.74 -8.73
C GLU A 123 1.37 4.32 -7.28
N TYR A 124 2.29 3.62 -6.61
CA TYR A 124 2.13 3.20 -5.22
C TYR A 124 2.27 4.34 -4.20
N VAL A 125 2.86 5.47 -4.58
CA VAL A 125 2.90 6.71 -3.79
C VAL A 125 1.93 7.77 -4.30
N ASP A 126 1.12 7.46 -5.31
CA ASP A 126 0.10 8.36 -5.85
C ASP A 126 -1.13 8.41 -4.93
N PRO A 127 -1.48 9.59 -4.38
CA PRO A 127 -2.69 9.79 -3.60
C PRO A 127 -3.97 9.38 -4.32
N GLU A 128 -4.09 9.63 -5.62
CA GLU A 128 -5.30 9.32 -6.38
C GLU A 128 -5.49 7.81 -6.49
N PHE A 129 -4.43 7.11 -6.91
CA PHE A 129 -4.42 5.65 -6.95
C PHE A 129 -4.77 5.03 -5.58
N PHE A 130 -4.16 5.52 -4.49
CA PHE A 130 -4.45 5.04 -3.14
C PHE A 130 -5.94 5.22 -2.77
N LEU A 131 -6.53 6.37 -3.05
CA LEU A 131 -7.92 6.64 -2.71
C LEU A 131 -8.90 5.82 -3.55
N VAL A 132 -8.59 5.55 -4.82
CA VAL A 132 -9.36 4.62 -5.65
C VAL A 132 -9.34 3.23 -5.04
N ASN A 133 -8.17 2.73 -4.63
CA ASN A 133 -8.06 1.44 -3.94
C ASN A 133 -8.87 1.41 -2.63
N LEU A 134 -8.78 2.47 -1.82
CA LEU A 134 -9.50 2.58 -0.56
C LEU A 134 -11.02 2.61 -0.75
N ALA A 135 -11.51 3.33 -1.76
CA ALA A 135 -12.92 3.36 -2.12
C ALA A 135 -13.43 1.98 -2.59
N ARG A 136 -12.65 1.26 -3.41
CA ARG A 136 -13.04 -0.10 -3.81
C ARG A 136 -13.03 -1.08 -2.64
N HIS A 137 -12.04 -0.98 -1.74
CA HIS A 137 -12.03 -1.79 -0.53
C HIS A 137 -13.27 -1.50 0.33
N ARG A 138 -13.66 -0.22 0.49
CA ARG A 138 -14.87 0.15 1.22
C ARG A 138 -16.08 -0.58 0.67
N ASP A 139 -16.30 -0.48 -0.64
CA ASP A 139 -17.48 -1.05 -1.28
C ASP A 139 -17.51 -2.57 -1.13
N PHE A 140 -16.36 -3.23 -1.28
CA PHE A 140 -16.24 -4.67 -1.04
C PHE A 140 -16.52 -5.04 0.44
N PHE A 141 -15.91 -4.32 1.38
CA PHE A 141 -16.06 -4.55 2.81
C PHE A 141 -17.52 -4.37 3.26
N LEU A 142 -18.15 -3.25 2.91
CA LEU A 142 -19.52 -2.95 3.30
C LEU A 142 -20.54 -3.90 2.65
N CYS A 143 -20.31 -4.33 1.40
CA CYS A 143 -21.12 -5.39 0.79
C CYS A 143 -20.98 -6.70 1.57
N THR A 144 -19.75 -7.09 1.92
CA THR A 144 -19.47 -8.34 2.66
C THR A 144 -20.12 -8.33 4.05
N GLU A 145 -19.98 -7.22 4.79
CA GLU A 145 -20.60 -7.05 6.11
C GLU A 145 -22.13 -7.08 6.02
N ARG A 146 -22.72 -6.41 5.03
CA ARG A 146 -24.17 -6.46 4.79
C ARG A 146 -24.64 -7.91 4.55
N ASP A 147 -23.97 -8.64 3.68
CA ASP A 147 -24.37 -10.01 3.31
C ASP A 147 -24.22 -10.96 4.51
N ALA A 148 -23.21 -10.74 5.36
CA ALA A 148 -23.04 -11.44 6.63
C ALA A 148 -24.18 -11.12 7.61
N LEU A 149 -24.53 -9.85 7.80
CA LEU A 149 -25.65 -9.43 8.66
C LEU A 149 -27.00 -9.96 8.17
N CYS A 150 -27.26 -9.91 6.86
CA CYS A 150 -28.46 -10.49 6.26
C CYS A 150 -28.54 -12.01 6.51
N SER A 151 -27.41 -12.71 6.44
CA SER A 151 -27.35 -14.14 6.74
C SER A 151 -27.61 -14.41 8.22
N ALA A 152 -27.00 -13.62 9.12
CA ALA A 152 -27.24 -13.74 10.57
C ALA A 152 -28.71 -13.49 10.95
N VAL A 153 -29.40 -12.56 10.28
CA VAL A 153 -30.84 -12.33 10.48
C VAL A 153 -31.66 -13.52 9.99
N ARG A 154 -31.39 -14.04 8.78
CA ARG A 154 -32.09 -15.21 8.23
C ARG A 154 -31.93 -16.46 9.09
N ASP A 155 -30.75 -16.62 9.68
CA ASP A 155 -30.42 -17.76 10.55
C ASP A 155 -30.89 -17.55 12.01
N ASN A 156 -31.66 -16.49 12.30
CA ASN A 156 -32.13 -16.10 13.63
C ASN A 156 -31.00 -15.89 14.67
N GLN A 157 -29.79 -15.60 14.22
CA GLN A 157 -28.64 -15.28 15.09
C GLN A 157 -28.61 -13.79 15.46
N LEU A 158 -29.28 -12.94 14.67
CA LEU A 158 -29.39 -11.50 14.90
C LEU A 158 -30.86 -11.07 14.79
N ALA A 159 -31.33 -10.27 15.75
CA ALA A 159 -32.65 -9.67 15.66
C ALA A 159 -32.70 -8.61 14.54
N PRO A 160 -33.74 -8.58 13.69
CA PRO A 160 -33.89 -7.57 12.62
C PRO A 160 -33.75 -6.13 13.10
N SER A 161 -34.27 -5.82 14.29
CA SER A 161 -34.25 -4.49 14.90
C SER A 161 -32.84 -3.97 15.23
N VAL A 162 -31.83 -4.83 15.18
CA VAL A 162 -30.44 -4.51 15.52
C VAL A 162 -29.57 -4.36 14.27
N PHE A 163 -30.08 -4.71 13.08
CA PHE A 163 -29.35 -4.71 11.82
C PHE A 163 -28.69 -3.35 11.52
N ASP A 164 -29.49 -2.28 11.53
CA ASP A 164 -29.03 -0.92 11.19
C ASP A 164 -27.87 -0.48 12.08
N ARG A 165 -27.98 -0.74 13.39
CA ARG A 165 -26.96 -0.38 14.36
C ARG A 165 -25.64 -1.11 14.12
N GLU A 166 -25.66 -2.40 13.79
CA GLU A 166 -24.43 -3.15 13.51
C GLU A 166 -23.82 -2.75 12.17
N TYR A 167 -24.65 -2.44 11.18
CA TYR A 167 -24.17 -1.93 9.88
C TYR A 167 -23.53 -0.54 10.01
N GLU A 168 -24.17 0.39 10.73
CA GLU A 168 -23.61 1.70 11.07
C GLU A 168 -22.31 1.57 11.85
N ARG A 169 -22.23 0.62 12.78
CA ARG A 169 -21.00 0.30 13.51
C ARG A 169 -19.90 -0.17 12.57
N ALA A 170 -20.19 -1.08 11.63
CA ALA A 170 -19.21 -1.53 10.64
C ALA A 170 -18.72 -0.37 9.77
N ASN A 171 -19.64 0.51 9.33
CA ASN A 171 -19.33 1.70 8.56
C ASN A 171 -18.42 2.66 9.33
N PHE A 172 -18.76 2.97 10.59
CA PHE A 172 -17.93 3.78 11.48
C PHE A 172 -16.51 3.21 11.63
N TRP A 173 -16.40 1.90 11.88
CA TRP A 173 -15.12 1.23 12.02
C TRP A 173 -14.28 1.25 10.74
N PHE A 174 -14.93 1.16 9.58
CA PHE A 174 -14.25 1.33 8.30
C PHE A 174 -13.62 2.73 8.20
N TYR A 175 -14.40 3.79 8.44
CA TYR A 175 -13.90 5.17 8.35
C TYR A 175 -12.78 5.49 9.35
N CYS A 176 -12.83 4.94 10.56
CA CYS A 176 -11.73 5.06 11.52
C CYS A 176 -10.43 4.40 10.98
N GLY A 177 -10.56 3.22 10.37
CA GLY A 177 -9.43 2.53 9.71
C GLY A 177 -8.93 3.26 8.46
N ALA A 178 -9.84 3.78 7.64
CA ALA A 178 -9.53 4.55 6.44
C ALA A 178 -8.74 5.83 6.78
N GLN A 179 -9.12 6.54 7.85
CA GLN A 179 -8.33 7.69 8.31
C GLN A 179 -6.94 7.27 8.76
N GLY A 180 -6.81 6.19 9.53
CA GLY A 180 -5.50 5.67 9.94
C GLY A 180 -4.63 5.23 8.75
N ALA A 181 -5.26 4.70 7.68
CA ALA A 181 -4.59 4.37 6.43
C ALA A 181 -4.13 5.62 5.67
N ILE A 182 -4.95 6.67 5.59
CA ILE A 182 -4.55 7.96 5.04
C ILE A 182 -3.35 8.55 5.80
N ASP A 183 -3.40 8.52 7.12
CA ASP A 183 -2.31 9.02 7.97
C ASP A 183 -1.02 8.21 7.75
N ARG A 184 -1.13 6.88 7.68
CA ARG A 184 -0.01 5.99 7.38
C ARG A 184 0.57 6.20 5.98
N PHE A 185 -0.28 6.39 4.98
CA PHE A 185 0.16 6.69 3.62
C PHE A 185 1.05 7.92 3.59
N LYS A 186 0.63 9.02 4.26
CA LYS A 186 1.42 10.26 4.36
C LYS A 186 2.79 10.00 5.01
N VAL A 187 2.80 9.28 6.13
CA VAL A 187 4.03 8.91 6.84
C VAL A 187 4.95 8.07 5.96
N ASN A 188 4.40 7.09 5.23
CA ASN A 188 5.17 6.23 4.34
C ASN A 188 5.79 7.05 3.19
N CYS A 189 5.02 7.93 2.54
CA CYS A 189 5.54 8.78 1.45
C CYS A 189 6.67 9.68 1.94
N GLU A 190 6.49 10.33 3.10
CA GLU A 190 7.52 11.19 3.68
C GLU A 190 8.76 10.40 4.09
N ALA A 191 8.58 9.27 4.79
CA ALA A 191 9.67 8.44 5.26
C ALA A 191 10.49 7.85 4.10
N THR A 192 9.83 7.30 3.08
CA THR A 192 10.49 6.65 1.95
C THR A 192 11.23 7.64 1.06
N GLY A 193 10.65 8.81 0.79
CA GLY A 193 11.32 9.89 0.08
C GLY A 193 12.58 10.37 0.82
N ASN A 194 12.46 10.61 2.13
CA ASN A 194 13.60 11.03 2.96
C ASN A 194 14.68 9.96 3.08
N LEU A 195 14.31 8.68 3.19
CA LEU A 195 15.26 7.57 3.25
C LEU A 195 16.01 7.39 1.94
N ALA A 196 15.32 7.46 0.79
CA ALA A 196 15.96 7.39 -0.52
C ALA A 196 16.99 8.51 -0.67
N LEU A 197 16.59 9.76 -0.39
CA LEU A 197 17.47 10.92 -0.48
C LEU A 197 18.68 10.81 0.45
N ARG A 198 18.47 10.41 1.70
CA ARG A 198 19.55 10.19 2.68
C ARG A 198 20.49 9.07 2.23
N GLY A 199 19.96 8.01 1.60
CA GLY A 199 20.76 6.95 0.99
C GLY A 199 21.74 7.50 -0.05
N TYR A 200 21.28 8.32 -0.99
CA TYR A 200 22.16 8.96 -1.96
C TYR A 200 23.17 9.90 -1.31
N GLN A 201 22.76 10.66 -0.27
CA GLN A 201 23.68 11.54 0.46
C GLN A 201 24.82 10.75 1.10
N LEU A 202 24.51 9.60 1.72
CA LEU A 202 25.53 8.74 2.32
C LEU A 202 26.44 8.12 1.25
N LEU A 203 25.87 7.62 0.15
CA LEU A 203 26.65 7.06 -0.96
C LEU A 203 27.59 8.12 -1.55
N ALA A 204 27.09 9.31 -1.86
CA ALA A 204 27.88 10.41 -2.39
C ALA A 204 28.98 10.84 -1.40
N SER A 205 28.63 11.02 -0.13
CA SER A 205 29.57 11.47 0.91
C SER A 205 30.67 10.45 1.19
N SER A 206 30.35 9.16 1.04
CA SER A 206 31.32 8.07 1.22
C SER A 206 32.36 7.99 0.09
N SER A 207 32.11 8.65 -1.04
CA SER A 207 33.05 8.73 -2.15
C SER A 207 33.85 10.04 -2.11
N THR A 208 35.15 9.91 -2.36
CA THR A 208 36.07 11.02 -2.67
C THR A 208 36.56 10.98 -4.12
N ASP A 209 36.20 9.93 -4.87
CA ASP A 209 36.57 9.78 -6.27
C ASP A 209 35.65 10.63 -7.15
N THR A 210 36.18 11.78 -7.59
CA THR A 210 35.47 12.72 -8.47
C THR A 210 35.14 12.11 -9.84
N GLY A 211 35.98 11.20 -10.34
CA GLY A 211 35.74 10.51 -11.60
C GLY A 211 34.55 9.55 -11.52
N LEU A 212 34.44 8.81 -10.41
CA LEU A 212 33.29 7.95 -10.15
C LEU A 212 32.00 8.76 -10.01
N LEU A 213 32.04 9.86 -9.25
CA LEU A 213 30.86 10.73 -9.05
C LEU A 213 30.42 11.40 -10.36
N SER A 214 31.36 11.88 -11.19
CA SER A 214 31.05 12.42 -12.52
C SER A 214 30.44 11.36 -13.45
N ARG A 215 30.98 10.14 -13.47
CA ARG A 215 30.38 9.04 -14.25
C ARG A 215 28.99 8.68 -13.78
N PHE A 216 28.76 8.67 -12.46
CA PHE A 216 27.42 8.45 -11.91
C PHE A 216 26.44 9.54 -12.37
N LEU A 217 26.85 10.81 -12.40
CA LEU A 217 25.99 11.90 -12.91
C LEU A 217 25.64 11.71 -14.39
N SER A 218 26.63 11.39 -15.23
CA SER A 218 26.41 11.16 -16.66
C SER A 218 25.49 9.97 -16.90
N LEU A 219 25.82 8.81 -16.33
CA LEU A 219 25.02 7.59 -16.49
C LEU A 219 23.64 7.71 -15.83
N GLY A 220 23.56 8.41 -14.70
CA GLY A 220 22.32 8.64 -13.98
C GLY A 220 21.35 9.53 -14.74
N ALA A 221 21.86 10.56 -15.44
CA ALA A 221 21.05 11.38 -16.33
C ALA A 221 20.51 10.57 -17.52
N GLU A 222 21.31 9.66 -18.07
CA GLU A 222 20.88 8.75 -19.14
C GLU A 222 19.88 7.69 -18.65
N SER A 223 20.03 7.24 -17.40
CA SER A 223 19.21 6.18 -16.78
C SER A 223 17.97 6.71 -16.07
N GLN A 224 17.59 7.97 -16.30
CA GLN A 224 16.41 8.62 -15.71
C GLN A 224 16.40 8.64 -14.17
N ILE A 225 17.57 8.68 -13.52
CA ILE A 225 17.64 8.93 -12.08
C ILE A 225 17.06 10.32 -11.80
N HIS A 226 16.23 10.44 -10.77
CA HIS A 226 15.55 11.68 -10.45
C HIS A 226 16.54 12.84 -10.20
N PRO A 227 16.25 14.06 -10.72
CA PRO A 227 17.14 15.21 -10.60
C PRO A 227 17.56 15.55 -9.17
N THR A 228 16.71 15.31 -8.17
CA THR A 228 17.07 15.55 -6.76
C THR A 228 18.20 14.63 -6.29
N ALA A 229 18.18 13.34 -6.69
CA ALA A 229 19.25 12.41 -6.35
C ALA A 229 20.56 12.75 -7.10
N LEU A 230 20.45 13.16 -8.37
CA LEU A 230 21.60 13.67 -9.13
C LEU A 230 22.16 14.96 -8.50
N GLY A 231 21.29 15.86 -8.03
CA GLY A 231 21.67 17.10 -7.35
C GLY A 231 22.55 16.86 -6.12
N VAL A 232 22.22 15.86 -5.31
CA VAL A 232 23.05 15.46 -4.15
C VAL A 232 24.47 15.08 -4.58
N VAL A 233 24.61 14.31 -5.66
CA VAL A 233 25.93 13.90 -6.18
C VAL A 233 26.69 15.08 -6.79
N ALA A 234 25.99 15.96 -7.52
CA ALA A 234 26.56 17.17 -8.10
C ALA A 234 27.09 18.13 -7.01
N ASP A 235 26.34 18.31 -5.93
CA ASP A 235 26.74 19.13 -4.79
C ASP A 235 27.99 18.58 -4.10
N ARG A 236 28.07 17.26 -3.94
CA ARG A 236 29.25 16.61 -3.39
C ARG A 236 30.47 16.81 -4.30
N LEU A 237 30.31 16.60 -5.59
CA LEU A 237 31.37 16.79 -6.58
C LEU A 237 31.89 18.24 -6.56
N ARG A 238 30.99 19.22 -6.53
CA ARG A 238 31.33 20.64 -6.38
C ARG A 238 32.13 20.90 -5.10
N THR A 239 31.70 20.33 -3.97
CA THR A 239 32.39 20.48 -2.68
C THR A 239 33.83 19.95 -2.74
N LEU A 240 34.05 18.79 -3.38
CA LEU A 240 35.39 18.20 -3.56
C LEU A 240 36.27 19.08 -4.45
N PHE A 241 35.75 19.63 -5.55
CA PHE A 241 36.51 20.55 -6.41
C PHE A 241 36.88 21.85 -5.70
N CYS A 242 35.96 22.45 -4.94
CA CYS A 242 36.25 23.64 -4.15
C CYS A 242 37.31 23.37 -3.07
N ALA A 243 37.27 22.21 -2.42
CA ALA A 243 38.28 21.82 -1.43
C ALA A 243 39.66 21.64 -2.07
N ALA A 244 39.73 21.05 -3.26
CA ALA A 244 40.99 20.91 -4.00
C ALA A 244 41.56 22.26 -4.46
N ALA A 245 40.71 23.19 -4.90
CA ALA A 245 41.13 24.51 -5.37
C ALA A 245 41.55 25.48 -4.25
N GLY A 246 41.14 25.23 -3.01
CA GLY A 246 41.53 26.02 -1.83
C GLY A 246 42.68 25.43 -1.01
N ALA A 247 43.30 24.34 -1.48
CA ALA A 247 44.42 23.68 -0.82
C ALA A 247 45.80 24.13 -1.37
N ASP A 248 45.82 25.09 -2.31
CA ASP A 248 46.99 25.80 -2.83
C ASP A 248 47.23 27.12 -2.09
#